data_AF-A0A0Q6CCE9-F1
#
_entry.id   AF-A0A0Q6CCE9-F1
#
_cell.length_a   1.000
_cell.length_b   1.000
_cell.length_c   1.000
_cell.angle_alpha   90.00
_cell.angle_beta   90.00
_cell.angle_gamma   90.00
#
_symmetry.space_group_name_H-M   'P 1'
#
loop_
_entity.id
_entity.type
_entity.pdbx_description
1 polymer ?
#
loop_
_entity_poly.entity_id
_entity_poly.type
_entity_poly.pdbx_seq_one_letter_code
_entity_poly.pdbx_strand_id
1 'polypeptide(L)' 'MRSLAPGTRYLVADEITGALDAIGQAEIWTRLLALAAARSIGILAISHDEALLGRIGGSRFRIGNR' A
#
# COMPACT_ATOMS: atom_id res chain seq x y z
N MET A 1 5.28 -11.85 8.26
CA MET A 1 4.41 -10.67 8.42
C MET A 1 3.52 -10.83 9.65
N ARG A 2 3.89 -10.23 10.79
CA ARG A 2 3.03 -10.19 12.00
C ARG A 2 1.81 -9.26 11.81
N SER A 3 1.86 -8.38 10.82
CA SER A 3 0.83 -7.38 10.49
C SER A 3 -0.47 -7.95 9.90
N LEU A 4 -0.51 -9.23 9.55
CA LEU A 4 -1.68 -9.88 8.92
C LEU A 4 -2.36 -10.89 9.86
N ALA A 5 -2.18 -10.75 11.17
CA ALA A 5 -2.81 -11.61 12.16
C ALA A 5 -4.36 -11.59 12.05
N PRO A 6 -5.05 -12.65 12.51
CA PRO A 6 -6.50 -12.64 12.64
C PRO A 6 -6.97 -11.40 13.41
N GLY A 7 -8.01 -10.72 12.93
CA GLY A 7 -8.53 -9.49 13.54
C GLY A 7 -7.88 -8.17 13.06
N THR A 8 -6.83 -8.23 12.22
CA THR A 8 -6.29 -7.01 11.58
C THR A 8 -7.38 -6.29 10.80
N ARG A 9 -7.56 -4.98 11.04
CA ARG A 9 -8.55 -4.14 10.35
C ARG A 9 -7.92 -3.11 9.41
N TYR A 10 -6.69 -2.69 9.71
CA TYR A 10 -5.95 -1.70 8.94
C TYR A 10 -4.49 -2.09 8.82
N LEU A 11 -3.88 -1.75 7.69
CA LEU A 11 -2.45 -1.86 7.44
C LEU A 11 -1.88 -0.48 7.12
N VAL A 12 -0.75 -0.15 7.75
CA VAL A 12 0.05 1.01 7.38
C VAL A 12 1.24 0.49 6.59
N ALA A 13 1.35 0.93 5.34
CA ALA A 13 2.37 0.53 4.39
C ALA A 13 3.28 1.74 4.12
N ASP A 14 4.29 1.93 4.98
CA ASP A 14 5.25 3.02 4.91
C ASP A 14 6.48 2.62 4.08
N GLU A 15 6.58 3.14 2.86
CA GLU A 15 7.64 2.88 1.88
C GLU A 15 8.04 1.40 1.70
N ILE A 16 7.09 0.48 1.92
CA ILE A 16 7.35 -0.97 2.00
C ILE A 16 7.93 -1.60 0.72
N THR A 17 7.85 -0.90 -0.41
CA THR A 17 8.38 -1.34 -1.71
C THR A 17 9.45 -0.39 -2.28
N GLY A 18 9.95 0.57 -1.51
CA GLY A 18 10.90 1.59 -2.01
C GLY A 18 12.23 1.02 -2.53
N ALA A 19 12.65 -0.16 -2.04
CA ALA A 19 13.87 -0.84 -2.48
C ALA A 19 13.68 -1.75 -3.71
N LEU A 20 12.47 -1.87 -4.26
CA LEU A 20 12.16 -2.77 -5.38
C LEU A 20 12.07 -2.02 -6.70
N ASP A 21 12.29 -2.74 -7.80
CA ASP A 21 12.03 -2.24 -9.14
C ASP A 21 10.52 -2.13 -9.43
N ALA A 22 10.16 -1.47 -10.53
CA ALA A 22 8.77 -1.21 -10.87
C ALA A 22 7.92 -2.50 -11.02
N ILE A 23 8.52 -3.61 -11.46
CA ILE A 23 7.83 -4.90 -11.62
C ILE A 23 7.55 -5.51 -10.25
N GLY A 24 8.56 -5.59 -9.38
CA GLY A 24 8.44 -6.11 -8.02
C GLY A 24 7.50 -5.27 -7.17
N GLN A 25 7.55 -3.94 -7.29
CA GLN A 25 6.59 -3.03 -6.67
C GLN A 25 5.16 -3.37 -7.12
N ALA A 26 4.93 -3.43 -8.44
CA ALA A 26 3.63 -3.73 -9.01
C ALA A 26 3.05 -5.07 -8.53
N GLU A 27 3.90 -6.10 -8.44
CA GLU A 27 3.51 -7.43 -7.98
C GLU A 27 3.11 -7.44 -6.50
N ILE A 28 3.93 -6.84 -5.62
CA ILE A 28 3.63 -6.77 -4.19
C ILE A 28 2.32 -6.03 -3.95
N TRP A 29 2.12 -4.87 -4.59
CA TRP A 29 0.91 -4.09 -4.40
C TRP A 29 -0.34 -4.80 -4.91
N THR A 30 -0.26 -5.48 -6.05
CA THR A 30 -1.38 -6.29 -6.56
C THR A 30 -1.77 -7.38 -5.57
N ARG A 31 -0.80 -8.11 -5.02
CA ARG A 31 -1.06 -9.17 -4.03
C ARG A 31 -1.60 -8.60 -2.71
N LEU A 32 -1.03 -7.49 -2.24
CA LEU A 32 -1.43 -6.85 -0.98
C LEU A 32 -2.85 -6.30 -1.05
N LEU A 33 -3.22 -5.63 -2.15
CA LEU A 33 -4.56 -5.09 -2.36
C LEU A 33 -5.59 -6.22 -2.47
N ALA A 34 -5.28 -7.30 -3.20
CA ALA A 34 -6.15 -8.46 -3.29
C ALA A 34 -6.40 -9.10 -1.92
N LEU A 35 -5.35 -9.26 -1.11
CA LEU A 35 -5.46 -9.79 0.24
C LEU A 35 -6.27 -8.88 1.16
N ALA A 36 -6.04 -7.57 1.08
CA ALA A 36 -6.74 -6.60 1.88
C ALA A 36 -8.24 -6.56 1.54
N ALA A 37 -8.58 -6.59 0.26
CA ALA A 37 -9.97 -6.71 -0.20
C ALA A 37 -10.64 -8.00 0.32
N ALA A 38 -9.97 -9.15 0.14
CA ALA A 38 -10.50 -10.45 0.59
C ALA A 38 -10.74 -10.50 2.11
N ARG A 39 -9.99 -9.73 2.89
CA ARG A 39 -10.06 -9.71 4.36
C ARG A 39 -10.75 -8.46 4.92
N SER A 40 -11.30 -7.60 4.07
CA SER A 40 -11.89 -6.31 4.48
C SER A 40 -10.96 -5.47 5.35
N ILE A 41 -9.69 -5.41 4.96
CA ILE A 41 -8.63 -4.62 5.60
C ILE A 41 -8.47 -3.31 4.84
N GLY A 42 -8.50 -2.19 5.56
CA GLY A 42 -8.12 -0.88 4.99
C GLY A 42 -6.61 -0.75 4.87
N ILE A 43 -6.12 -0.04 3.85
CA ILE A 43 -4.69 0.24 3.68
C ILE A 43 -4.47 1.76 3.72
N LEU A 44 -3.52 2.20 4.55
CA LEU A 44 -2.88 3.50 4.47
C LEU A 44 -1.51 3.31 3.83
N ALA A 45 -1.36 3.75 2.58
CA ALA A 45 -0.09 3.73 1.87
C ALA A 45 0.63 5.07 2.03
N ILE A 46 1.92 5.03 2.36
CA ILE A 46 2.79 6.20 2.46
C ILE A 46 3.96 5.97 1.50
N SER A 47 4.14 6.89 0.56
CA SER A 47 5.19 6.83 -0.44
C SER A 47 5.43 8.21 -1.04
N HIS A 48 6.67 8.46 -1.47
CA HIS A 48 7.03 9.60 -2.32
C HIS A 48 6.81 9.32 -3.82
N ASP A 49 6.46 8.10 -4.22
CA ASP A 49 6.22 7.71 -5.61
C ASP A 49 4.75 7.93 -6.01
N GLU A 50 4.52 9.02 -6.75
CA GLU A 50 3.20 9.42 -7.23
C GLU A 50 2.58 8.42 -8.23
N ALA A 51 3.41 7.76 -9.06
CA ALA A 51 2.96 6.80 -10.06
C ALA A 51 2.48 5.50 -9.38
N LEU A 52 3.21 5.06 -8.37
CA LEU A 52 2.79 3.96 -7.51
C LEU A 52 1.46 4.27 -6.82
N LEU A 53 1.35 5.44 -6.19
CA LEU A 53 0.11 5.87 -5.53
C LEU A 53 -1.06 5.99 -6.51
N GLY A 54 -0.79 6.33 -7.78
CA GLY A 54 -1.79 6.36 -8.85
C GLY A 54 -2.32 4.98 -9.21
N ARG A 55 -1.43 3.98 -9.24
CA ARG A 55 -1.77 2.59 -9.54
C ARG A 55 -2.61 1.93 -8.45
N ILE A 56 -2.33 2.19 -7.17
CA ILE A 56 -3.08 1.60 -6.05
C ILE A 56 -4.46 2.24 -5.85
N GLY A 57 -4.62 3.50 -6.28
CA GLY A 57 -5.89 4.24 -6.22
C GLY A 57 -6.28 4.68 -4.80
N GLY A 58 -7.57 4.96 -4.62
CA GLY A 58 -8.14 5.41 -3.34
C GLY A 58 -8.08 6.93 -3.12
N SER A 59 -8.45 7.34 -1.91
CA SER A 59 -8.40 8.75 -1.51
C SER A 59 -6.97 9.17 -1.26
N ARG A 60 -6.55 10.28 -1.88
CA ARG A 60 -5.16 10.76 -1.80
C ARG A 60 -5.06 12.00 -0.94
N PHE A 61 -4.07 12.02 -0.05
CA PHE A 61 -3.73 13.17 0.77
C PHE A 61 -2.24 13.47 0.58
N ARG A 62 -1.91 14.74 0.33
CA ARG A 62 -0.52 15.19 0.15
C ARG A 62 -0.10 15.98 1.38
N ILE A 63 0.99 15.58 2.01
CA ILE A 63 1.56 16.25 3.19
C ILE A 63 2.75 17.08 2.72
N GLY A 64 2.60 18.41 2.64
CA GLY A 64 3.67 19.31 2.21
C GLY A 64 3.17 20.65 1.68
N ASN A 65 4.02 21.68 1.78
CA ASN A 65 3.72 23.05 1.40
C ASN A 65 4.38 23.36 0.04
N ARG A 66 3.63 23.16 -1.05
CA ARG A 66 4.03 23.34 -2.46
C ARG A 66 4.88 22.22 -3.06
#